data_AF-A0A431PKR9-F1
#
_entry.id   AF-A0A431PKR9-F1
#
_cell.length_a   1.000
_cell.length_b   1.000
_cell.length_c   1.000
_cell.angle_alpha   90.00
_cell.angle_beta   90.00
_cell.angle_gamma   90.00
#
_symmetry.space_group_name_H-M   'P 1'
#
loop_
_entity.id
_entity.type
_entity.pdbx_description
1 polymer ?
#
loop_
_entity_poly.entity_id
_entity_poly.type
_entity_poly.pdbx_seq_one_letter_code
_entity_poly.pdbx_strand_id
1 'polypeptide(L)'
;MPVARDGSPFHPGLTRGAGYTIGEKGEETQIADFGAALLELQRMPVPYWRRPNASGNWGIVAGVRWARLDASDLEIIAKDLDHRLPEDGRA
;
A
#
# COMPACT_ATOMS: atom_id res chain seq x y z
N MET A 1 8.54 -2.38 0.96
CA MET A 1 7.11 -2.04 0.84
C MET A 1 6.56 -2.56 -0.47
N PRO A 2 5.38 -3.19 -0.48
CA PRO A 2 4.72 -3.58 -1.71
C PRO A 2 4.27 -2.32 -2.48
N VAL A 3 4.37 -2.35 -3.80
CA VAL A 3 4.06 -1.23 -4.69
C VAL A 3 3.16 -1.72 -5.81
N ALA A 4 2.07 -0.98 -6.04
CA ALA A 4 1.13 -1.28 -7.10
C ALA A 4 1.68 -0.89 -8.48
N ARG A 5 1.00 -1.35 -9.53
CA ARG A 5 1.41 -1.13 -10.93
C ARG A 5 1.55 0.35 -11.30
N ASP A 6 0.76 1.22 -10.70
CA ASP A 6 0.82 2.67 -10.96
C ASP A 6 1.82 3.42 -10.04
N GLY A 7 2.66 2.68 -9.32
CA GLY A 7 3.71 3.23 -8.47
C GLY A 7 3.29 3.56 -7.04
N SER A 8 2.01 3.40 -6.67
CA SER A 8 1.58 3.68 -5.30
C SER A 8 2.11 2.61 -4.32
N PRO A 9 2.85 2.98 -3.26
CA PRO A 9 3.26 2.04 -2.23
C PRO A 9 2.13 1.77 -1.23
N PHE A 10 2.21 0.66 -0.52
CA PHE A 10 1.53 0.53 0.77
C PHE A 10 2.26 1.36 1.82
N HIS A 11 1.56 2.24 2.53
CA HIS A 11 2.14 3.16 3.49
C HIS A 11 1.18 3.49 4.65
N PRO A 12 1.66 4.05 5.78
CA PRO A 12 0.85 4.27 6.99
C PRO A 12 -0.34 5.23 6.82
N GLY A 13 -0.31 6.08 5.79
CA GLY A 13 -1.41 7.00 5.51
C GLY A 13 -2.68 6.31 5.01
N LEU A 14 -2.60 5.05 4.55
CA LEU A 14 -3.71 4.32 3.95
C LEU A 14 -4.74 3.78 4.96
N THR A 15 -4.60 4.09 6.25
CA THR A 15 -5.58 3.70 7.26
C THR A 15 -6.92 4.41 7.05
N ARG A 16 -8.03 3.66 7.09
CA ARG A 16 -9.38 4.22 6.96
C ARG A 16 -10.36 3.50 7.88
N GLY A 17 -11.08 4.26 8.71
CA GLY A 17 -12.03 3.69 9.66
C GLY A 17 -11.31 2.88 10.73
N ALA A 18 -11.50 1.56 10.73
CA ALA A 18 -10.96 0.65 11.74
C ALA A 18 -9.53 0.15 11.44
N GLY A 19 -8.99 0.43 10.25
CA GLY A 19 -7.61 0.05 9.92
C GLY A 19 -7.28 0.02 8.43
N TYR A 20 -6.27 -0.77 8.10
CA TYR A 20 -5.83 -1.08 6.74
C TYR A 20 -6.67 -2.23 6.19
N THR A 21 -7.32 -2.01 5.05
CA THR A 21 -8.05 -3.08 4.35
C THR A 21 -7.10 -3.78 3.39
N ILE A 22 -6.86 -5.06 3.62
CA ILE A 22 -5.95 -5.92 2.83
C ILE A 22 -6.68 -7.20 2.37
N GLY A 23 -6.16 -7.86 1.35
CA GLY A 23 -6.74 -9.07 0.77
C GLY A 23 -7.44 -8.81 -0.57
N GLU A 24 -7.66 -9.90 -1.31
CA GLU A 24 -8.30 -9.83 -2.62
C GLU A 24 -9.77 -9.43 -2.52
N LYS A 25 -10.36 -9.06 -3.66
CA LYS A 25 -11.76 -8.64 -3.71
C LYS A 25 -12.67 -9.81 -3.28
N GLY A 26 -13.27 -9.69 -2.10
CA GLY A 26 -14.16 -10.71 -1.53
C GLY A 26 -13.59 -11.41 -0.30
N GLU A 27 -12.27 -11.34 -0.08
CA GLU A 27 -11.57 -11.89 1.10
C GLU A 27 -10.89 -10.78 1.93
N GLU A 28 -11.44 -9.57 1.86
CA GLU A 28 -10.86 -8.38 2.49
C GLU A 28 -10.93 -8.47 4.02
N THR A 29 -9.80 -8.25 4.68
CA THR A 29 -9.67 -8.16 6.13
C THR A 29 -9.17 -6.78 6.54
N GLN A 30 -9.70 -6.25 7.65
CA GLN A 30 -9.24 -5.00 8.24
C GLN A 30 -8.29 -5.27 9.40
N ILE A 31 -7.11 -4.67 9.35
CA ILE A 31 -6.08 -4.77 10.39
C ILE A 31 -5.73 -3.38 10.88
N ALA A 32 -5.86 -3.13 12.18
CA ALA A 32 -5.65 -1.80 12.77
C ALA A 32 -4.18 -1.37 12.76
N ASP A 33 -3.27 -2.30 13.03
CA ASP A 33 -1.83 -2.03 13.10
C ASP A 33 -1.17 -2.10 11.71
N PHE A 34 -0.33 -1.12 11.41
CA PHE A 34 0.37 -1.05 10.12
C PHE A 34 1.37 -2.19 9.94
N GLY A 35 2.13 -2.51 11.00
CA GLY A 35 3.13 -3.57 10.96
C GLY A 35 2.49 -4.94 10.73
N ALA A 36 1.38 -5.21 11.41
CA ALA A 36 0.58 -6.41 11.22
C ALA A 36 -0.02 -6.48 9.82
N ALA A 37 -0.57 -5.38 9.30
CA ALA A 37 -1.10 -5.34 7.93
C ALA A 37 -0.01 -5.60 6.89
N LEU A 38 1.16 -5.00 7.05
CA LEU A 38 2.33 -5.23 6.20
C LEU A 38 2.80 -6.69 6.27
N LEU A 39 2.85 -7.28 7.45
CA LEU A 39 3.26 -8.66 7.64
C LEU A 39 2.29 -9.63 6.94
N GLU A 40 0.99 -9.38 7.00
CA GLU A 40 0.00 -10.18 6.28
C GLU A 40 0.13 -10.01 4.77
N LEU A 41 0.33 -8.78 4.27
CA LEU A 41 0.60 -8.55 2.85
C LEU A 41 1.85 -9.31 2.36
N GLN A 42 2.89 -9.43 3.20
CA GLN A 42 4.10 -10.19 2.89
C GLN A 42 3.88 -11.71 2.86
N ARG A 43 2.84 -12.22 3.54
CA ARG A 43 2.47 -13.64 3.54
C ARG A 43 1.58 -14.02 2.35
N MET A 44 0.89 -13.04 1.75
CA MET A 44 0.05 -13.27 0.59
C MET A 44 0.87 -13.60 -0.67
N PRO A 45 0.40 -14.53 -1.53
CA PRO A 45 1.02 -14.77 -2.84
C PRO A 45 1.05 -13.50 -3.71
N VAL A 46 -0.03 -12.72 -3.65
CA VAL A 46 -0.14 -11.39 -4.25
C VAL A 46 -0.68 -10.44 -3.17
N PRO A 47 0.09 -9.40 -2.78
CA PRO A 47 -0.38 -8.44 -1.78
C PRO A 47 -1.49 -7.58 -2.40
N TYR A 48 -2.67 -7.57 -1.79
CA TYR A 48 -3.78 -6.70 -2.18
C TYR A 48 -4.14 -5.75 -1.04
N TRP A 49 -4.35 -4.47 -1.34
CA TRP A 49 -4.79 -3.48 -0.34
C TRP A 49 -5.68 -2.42 -0.96
N ARG A 50 -6.45 -1.72 -0.13
CA ARG A 50 -7.20 -0.54 -0.56
C ARG A 50 -6.41 0.75 -0.43
N ARG A 51 -6.60 1.64 -1.40
CA ARG A 51 -6.10 3.02 -1.37
C ARG A 51 -7.02 3.98 -2.12
N PRO A 52 -6.95 5.29 -1.87
CA PRO A 52 -7.59 6.28 -2.74
C PRO A 52 -6.89 6.33 -4.11
N ASN A 53 -7.68 6.65 -5.14
CA ASN A 53 -7.18 7.09 -6.43
C ASN A 53 -7.19 8.61 -6.54
N ALA A 54 -6.71 9.16 -7.66
CA ALA A 54 -6.68 10.61 -7.92
C ALA A 54 -8.06 11.30 -7.84
N SER A 55 -9.16 10.56 -7.97
CA SER A 55 -10.53 11.07 -7.81
C SER A 55 -11.07 10.92 -6.37
N GLY A 56 -10.24 10.46 -5.43
CA GLY A 56 -10.63 10.21 -4.03
C GLY A 56 -11.42 8.91 -3.81
N ASN A 57 -11.63 8.10 -4.86
CA ASN A 57 -12.33 6.83 -4.76
C ASN A 57 -11.39 5.74 -4.27
N TRP A 58 -11.86 4.93 -3.32
CA TRP A 58 -11.05 3.86 -2.74
C TRP A 58 -11.22 2.55 -3.51
N GLY A 59 -10.11 2.06 -4.07
CA GLY A 59 -10.06 0.84 -4.86
C GLY A 59 -9.05 -0.16 -4.29
N ILE A 60 -9.26 -1.45 -4.58
CA ILE A 60 -8.27 -2.50 -4.31
C ILE A 60 -7.21 -2.44 -5.41
N VAL A 61 -5.96 -2.50 -5.01
CA VAL A 61 -4.81 -2.62 -5.91
C VAL A 61 -4.01 -3.87 -5.57
N ALA A 62 -3.32 -4.41 -6.56
CA ALA A 62 -2.37 -5.50 -6.41
C ALA A 62 -0.95 -4.94 -6.40
N GLY A 63 -0.13 -5.40 -5.46
CA GLY A 63 1.30 -5.12 -5.47
C GLY A 63 1.99 -5.99 -6.50
N VAL A 64 2.70 -5.34 -7.41
CA VAL A 64 3.42 -5.99 -8.51
C VAL A 64 4.93 -6.00 -8.29
N ARG A 65 5.43 -5.18 -7.36
CA ARG A 65 6.86 -5.11 -7.01
C ARG A 65 7.05 -4.76 -5.53
N TRP A 66 8.28 -4.94 -5.05
CA TRP A 66 8.71 -4.57 -3.71
C TRP A 66 9.79 -3.49 -3.79
N ALA A 67 9.56 -2.34 -3.16
CA ALA A 67 10.54 -1.27 -3.03
C ALA A 67 11.18 -1.29 -1.64
N ARG A 68 12.47 -0.96 -1.54
CA ARG A 68 13.08 -0.58 -0.26
C ARG A 68 12.82 0.90 -0.03
N LEU A 69 12.32 1.24 1.14
CA LEU A 69 12.06 2.62 1.58
C LEU A 69 12.68 2.78 2.95
N ASP A 70 13.41 3.88 3.15
CA ASP A 70 13.93 4.24 4.45
C ASP A 70 12.84 4.94 5.28
N ALA A 71 13.05 5.08 6.59
CA ALA A 71 12.06 5.67 7.50
C ALA A 71 11.68 7.10 7.10
N SER A 72 12.64 7.87 6.56
CA SER A 72 12.42 9.23 6.07
C SER A 72 11.52 9.26 4.83
N ASP A 73 11.71 8.33 3.88
CA ASP A 73 10.81 8.20 2.72
C ASP A 73 9.39 7.86 3.17
N LEU A 74 9.26 6.92 4.12
CA LEU A 74 7.96 6.50 4.63
C LEU A 74 7.19 7.65 5.28
N GLU A 75 7.87 8.55 5.98
CA GLU A 75 7.24 9.74 6.57
C GLU A 75 6.74 10.72 5.50
N ILE A 76 7.52 10.93 4.43
CA ILE A 76 7.12 11.80 3.32
C ILE A 76 5.89 11.22 2.61
N ILE A 77 5.91 9.91 2.33
CA ILE A 77 4.83 9.18 1.67
C ILE A 77 3.58 9.15 2.57
N ALA A 78 3.72 9.00 3.89
CA ALA A 78 2.58 9.04 4.81
C ALA A 78 1.79 10.35 4.77
N LYS A 79 2.45 11.47 4.44
CA LYS A 79 1.82 12.79 4.31
C LYS A 79 1.07 12.98 2.99
N ASP A 80 1.34 12.16 1.98
CA ASP A 80 0.76 12.24 0.65
C ASP A 80 0.13 10.91 0.22
N LEU A 81 -1.20 10.81 0.34
CA LEU A 81 -1.95 9.57 0.14
C LEU A 81 -1.91 9.01 -1.29
N ASP A 82 -1.61 9.85 -2.29
CA ASP A 82 -1.47 9.43 -3.69
C ASP A 82 0.00 9.40 -4.12
N HIS A 83 0.96 9.41 -3.18
CA HIS A 83 2.37 9.39 -3.54
C HIS A 83 2.71 8.19 -4.42
N ARG A 84 3.43 8.44 -5.51
CA ARG A 84 3.86 7.40 -6.45
C ARG A 84 5.37 7.33 -6.48
N LEU A 85 5.89 6.15 -6.19
CA LEU A 85 7.28 5.85 -6.40
C LEU A 85 7.52 5.71 -7.91
N PRO A 86 8.58 6.33 -8.45
CA PRO A 86 8.96 6.11 -9.84
C PRO A 86 9.14 4.62 -10.10
N GLU A 87 8.76 4.16 -11.29
CA GLU A 87 9.18 2.84 -11.76
C GLU A 87 10.71 2.86 -11.78
N ASP A 88 11.35 1.91 -11.10
CA ASP A 88 12.81 1.81 -11.09
C ASP A 88 13.34 1.65 -12.51
N GLY A 89 13.66 2.79 -13.12
CA GLY A 89 14.39 2.94 -14.36
C GLY A 89 15.70 3.63 -14.06
N ARG A 90 16.56 2.98 -13.27
CA ARG A 90 17.99 3.27 -13.27
C ARG A 90 18.71 2.06 -13.84
N ALA A 91 19.33 2.31 -14.99
CA ALA A 91 20.20 1.43 -15.77
C ALA A 91 21.37 0.89 -14.94
#